data_AF-A0A9D9T190-F1
#
_entry.id   AF-A0A9D9T190-F1
#
_cell.length_a   1.000
_cell.length_b   1.000
_cell.length_c   1.000
_cell.angle_alpha   90.00
_cell.angle_beta   90.00
_cell.angle_gamma   90.00
#
_symmetry.space_group_name_H-M   'P 1'
#
loop_
_entity.id
_entity.type
_entity.pdbx_description
1 polymer ?
#
loop_
_entity_poly.entity_id
_entity_poly.type
_entity_poly.pdbx_seq_one_letter_code
_entity_poly.pdbx_strand_id
1 'polypeptide(L)'
;MSLRFRNELRMELRMRSCQVELLGRGWNRPPLAVANGTGSGVAALNAALQALQLTEVDSLPSVARLTVADEYVHHALVEADGGADQALEAARVHYAQALQRDDLRVQVIPLERKGRWLAAAVIDTDLQAWRQTLEQVGLQLTHLHTALVEDLRELAPQIPEDDAVIALLREEGISLVRLKEGLPVALAWERLDTSLPQALDDRLRAFVREAASRVGVGHPCVIYLLPESRALCRCVWDGRDLPGLLPLPQEASGSRLMTTPPPWSDTAQIPMDELAGQLREAARGPSHSPPQPSQQP
;
A
#
# COMPACT_ATOMS: atom_id res chain seq x y z
N MET A 1 -6.29 8.38 19.99
CA MET A 1 -5.67 7.04 19.91
C MET A 1 -6.77 5.98 19.89
N SER A 2 -6.80 5.06 18.92
CA SER A 2 -7.75 3.94 18.91
C SER A 2 -7.06 2.68 19.40
N LEU A 3 -7.51 2.17 20.56
CA LEU A 3 -7.04 0.92 21.14
C LEU A 3 -7.58 -0.27 20.32
N ARG A 4 -6.77 -1.29 20.03
CA ARG A 4 -7.30 -2.57 19.51
C ARG A 4 -8.01 -3.30 20.66
N PHE A 5 -9.31 -3.06 20.79
CA PHE A 5 -10.16 -3.65 21.84
C PHE A 5 -10.55 -5.12 21.57
N ARG A 6 -10.26 -5.65 20.38
CA ARG A 6 -10.68 -6.99 19.94
C ARG A 6 -9.55 -7.72 19.23
N ASN A 7 -9.61 -9.05 19.26
CA ASN A 7 -8.75 -9.89 18.42
C ASN A 7 -9.11 -9.64 16.94
N GLU A 8 -8.13 -9.67 16.08
CA GLU A 8 -8.28 -9.40 14.66
C GLU A 8 -7.48 -10.43 13.86
N LEU A 9 -8.07 -10.94 12.79
CA LEU A 9 -7.36 -11.78 11.85
C LEU A 9 -6.83 -10.91 10.70
N ARG A 10 -5.51 -10.87 10.51
CA ARG A 10 -4.90 -10.26 9.33
C ARG A 10 -4.49 -11.36 8.37
N MET A 11 -4.78 -11.17 7.10
CA MET A 11 -4.47 -12.12 6.04
C MET A 11 -3.77 -11.38 4.91
N GLU A 12 -2.71 -11.97 4.38
CA GLU A 12 -1.97 -11.49 3.22
C GLU A 12 -2.07 -12.57 2.14
N LEU A 13 -2.94 -12.34 1.15
CA LEU A 13 -3.11 -13.24 0.01
C LEU A 13 -2.16 -12.82 -1.10
N ARG A 14 -1.23 -13.73 -1.41
CA ARG A 14 -0.31 -13.64 -2.53
C ARG A 14 -0.71 -14.63 -3.62
N MET A 15 -0.01 -14.59 -4.74
CA MET A 15 -0.39 -15.37 -5.91
C MET A 15 -0.30 -16.88 -5.66
N ARG A 16 0.70 -17.34 -4.90
CA ARG A 16 0.94 -18.76 -4.60
C ARG A 16 0.85 -19.12 -3.12
N SER A 17 0.50 -18.15 -2.28
CA SER A 17 0.43 -18.36 -0.83
C SER A 17 -0.55 -17.42 -0.14
N CYS A 18 -0.96 -17.78 1.07
CA CYS A 18 -1.65 -16.89 1.98
C CYS A 18 -0.99 -17.01 3.36
N GLN A 19 -0.61 -15.88 3.94
CA GLN A 19 -0.20 -15.79 5.33
C GLN A 19 -1.36 -15.27 6.17
N VAL A 20 -1.59 -15.90 7.32
CA VAL A 20 -2.62 -15.50 8.27
C VAL A 20 -1.99 -15.27 9.63
N GLU A 21 -2.29 -14.11 10.22
CA GLU A 21 -1.83 -13.70 11.53
C GLU A 21 -3.03 -13.45 12.44
N LEU A 22 -3.05 -14.15 13.57
CA LEU A 22 -3.99 -13.87 14.64
C LEU A 22 -3.40 -12.84 15.59
N LEU A 23 -3.98 -11.64 15.59
CA LEU A 23 -3.55 -10.57 16.48
C LEU A 23 -4.38 -10.58 17.75
N GLY A 24 -3.69 -10.68 18.89
CA GLY A 24 -4.29 -10.56 20.21
C GLY A 24 -4.65 -9.13 20.59
N ARG A 25 -5.45 -8.98 21.65
CA ARG A 25 -5.73 -7.67 22.25
C ARG A 25 -4.44 -6.99 22.72
N GLY A 26 -4.34 -5.69 22.48
CA GLY A 26 -3.19 -4.87 22.87
C GLY A 26 -2.47 -4.24 21.67
N TRP A 27 -1.52 -3.37 21.98
CA TRP A 27 -0.71 -2.65 20.99
C TRP A 27 0.67 -3.30 20.83
N ASN A 28 1.19 -3.33 19.61
CA ASN A 28 2.55 -3.82 19.28
C ASN A 28 2.93 -5.15 19.92
N ARG A 29 1.99 -6.10 20.00
CA ARG A 29 2.29 -7.47 20.40
C ARG A 29 2.58 -8.32 19.17
N PRO A 30 3.51 -9.27 19.26
CA PRO A 30 3.66 -10.27 18.23
C PRO A 30 2.32 -11.01 18.03
N PRO A 31 2.05 -11.54 16.83
CA PRO A 31 0.88 -12.38 16.59
C PRO A 31 0.81 -13.52 17.61
N LEU A 32 -0.40 -13.86 18.05
CA LEU A 32 -0.65 -15.02 18.92
C LEU A 32 -0.38 -16.33 18.17
N ALA A 33 -0.70 -16.34 16.88
CA ALA A 33 -0.45 -17.45 15.99
C ALA A 33 -0.23 -16.91 14.57
N VAL A 34 0.62 -17.62 13.81
CA VAL A 34 0.88 -17.35 12.40
C VAL A 34 0.79 -18.67 11.67
N ALA A 35 0.10 -18.69 10.54
CA ALA A 35 -0.01 -19.85 9.68
C ALA A 35 0.13 -19.45 8.21
N ASN A 36 0.65 -20.37 7.41
CA ASN A 36 0.81 -20.18 5.98
C ASN A 36 0.10 -21.30 5.22
N GLY A 37 -0.57 -20.93 4.15
CA GLY A 37 -1.18 -21.85 3.19
C GLY A 37 -0.59 -21.66 1.81
N THR A 38 -0.38 -22.75 1.09
CA THR A 38 0.07 -22.73 -0.30
C THR A 38 -1.11 -22.93 -1.25
N GLY A 39 -1.03 -22.37 -2.45
CA GLY A 39 -2.07 -22.45 -3.48
C GLY A 39 -2.40 -21.08 -4.03
N SER A 40 -3.44 -20.96 -4.86
CA SER A 40 -3.85 -19.68 -5.44
C SER A 40 -5.23 -19.27 -4.97
N GLY A 41 -5.44 -17.98 -4.73
CA GLY A 41 -6.73 -17.40 -4.35
C GLY A 41 -7.38 -18.13 -3.17
N VAL A 42 -8.60 -18.65 -3.39
CA VAL A 42 -9.38 -19.38 -2.37
C VAL A 42 -8.64 -20.60 -1.80
N ALA A 43 -7.86 -21.32 -2.62
CA ALA A 43 -7.16 -22.51 -2.15
C ALA A 43 -6.08 -22.17 -1.11
N ALA A 44 -5.32 -21.10 -1.35
CA ALA A 44 -4.33 -20.59 -0.39
C ALA A 44 -4.99 -20.08 0.88
N LEU A 45 -6.08 -19.31 0.77
CA LEU A 45 -6.85 -18.84 1.93
C LEU A 45 -7.32 -20.01 2.80
N ASN A 46 -7.95 -21.01 2.20
CA ASN A 46 -8.42 -22.19 2.91
C ASN A 46 -7.29 -22.95 3.59
N ALA A 47 -6.19 -23.20 2.87
CA ALA A 47 -5.04 -23.90 3.42
C ALA A 47 -4.45 -23.16 4.64
N ALA A 48 -4.37 -21.83 4.58
CA ALA A 48 -3.82 -21.02 5.67
C ALA A 48 -4.74 -21.00 6.89
N LEU A 49 -6.06 -20.92 6.68
CA LEU A 49 -7.06 -20.98 7.76
C LEU A 49 -7.09 -22.35 8.44
N GLN A 50 -7.00 -23.44 7.67
CA GLN A 50 -6.89 -24.79 8.21
C GLN A 50 -5.59 -24.95 9.01
N ALA A 51 -4.46 -24.47 8.47
CA ALA A 51 -3.19 -24.49 9.18
C ALA A 51 -3.26 -23.69 10.50
N LEU A 52 -3.96 -22.54 10.52
CA LEU A 52 -4.15 -21.77 11.74
C LEU A 52 -5.00 -22.52 12.78
N GLN A 53 -6.05 -23.23 12.36
CA GLN A 53 -6.87 -24.04 13.28
C GLN A 53 -6.08 -25.16 13.96
N LEU A 54 -4.98 -25.63 13.35
CA LEU A 54 -4.08 -26.62 13.94
C LEU A 54 -3.13 -26.03 15.00
N THR A 55 -3.05 -24.70 15.14
CA THR A 55 -2.15 -24.04 16.11
C THR A 55 -2.72 -23.94 17.53
N GLU A 56 -3.71 -24.78 17.87
CA GLU A 56 -4.36 -24.85 19.20
C GLU A 56 -4.94 -23.52 19.71
N VAL A 57 -5.39 -22.65 18.79
CA VAL A 57 -6.06 -21.40 19.15
C VAL A 57 -7.49 -21.70 19.62
N ASP A 58 -7.85 -21.25 20.83
CA ASP A 58 -9.16 -21.49 21.45
C ASP A 58 -10.36 -21.00 20.60
N SER A 59 -10.23 -19.85 19.94
CA SER A 59 -11.26 -19.30 19.06
C SER A 59 -10.72 -18.29 18.06
N LEU A 60 -11.25 -18.32 16.83
CA LEU A 60 -11.01 -17.29 15.84
C LEU A 60 -11.88 -16.05 16.13
N PRO A 61 -11.40 -14.83 15.83
CA PRO A 61 -12.24 -13.64 15.88
C PRO A 61 -13.36 -13.74 14.84
N SER A 62 -14.39 -12.89 14.95
CA SER A 62 -15.45 -12.82 13.91
C SER A 62 -15.10 -11.89 12.75
N VAL A 63 -13.94 -11.22 12.81
CA VAL A 63 -13.56 -10.16 11.87
C VAL A 63 -12.18 -10.43 11.29
N ALA A 64 -12.08 -10.27 9.97
CA ALA A 64 -10.83 -10.37 9.23
C ALA A 64 -10.57 -9.11 8.39
N ARG A 65 -9.27 -8.82 8.21
CA ARG A 65 -8.74 -7.91 7.20
C ARG A 65 -7.90 -8.70 6.21
N LEU A 66 -8.14 -8.48 4.93
CA LEU A 66 -7.43 -9.13 3.84
C LEU A 66 -6.62 -8.07 3.09
N THR A 67 -5.31 -8.29 2.95
CA THR A 67 -4.47 -7.57 2.00
C THR A 67 -4.23 -8.50 0.82
N VAL A 68 -4.51 -8.04 -0.39
CA VAL A 68 -4.28 -8.81 -1.61
C VAL A 68 -3.09 -8.26 -2.37
N ALA A 69 -2.31 -9.17 -2.94
CA ALA A 69 -1.19 -8.81 -3.80
C ALA A 69 -1.65 -8.14 -5.10
N ASP A 70 -0.76 -7.37 -5.70
CA ASP A 70 -1.06 -6.52 -6.86
C ASP A 70 -1.45 -7.35 -8.10
N GLU A 71 -1.07 -8.64 -8.14
CA GLU A 71 -1.50 -9.61 -9.15
C GLU A 71 -3.03 -9.75 -9.25
N TYR A 72 -3.75 -9.50 -8.15
CA TYR A 72 -5.21 -9.59 -8.09
C TYR A 72 -5.91 -8.24 -8.34
N VAL A 73 -5.14 -7.15 -8.52
CA VAL A 73 -5.66 -5.79 -8.49
C VAL A 73 -5.29 -5.03 -9.75
N HIS A 74 -6.28 -4.35 -10.32
CA HIS A 74 -6.06 -3.34 -11.33
C HIS A 74 -5.95 -1.97 -10.66
N HIS A 75 -4.86 -1.26 -10.94
CA HIS A 75 -4.62 0.09 -10.44
C HIS A 75 -4.65 1.12 -11.57
N ALA A 76 -5.22 2.28 -11.28
CA ALA A 76 -5.23 3.41 -12.19
C ALA A 76 -5.18 4.73 -11.41
N LEU A 77 -4.56 5.74 -12.02
CA LEU A 77 -4.68 7.12 -11.56
C LEU A 77 -5.81 7.79 -12.34
N VAL A 78 -6.72 8.43 -11.62
CA VAL A 78 -7.92 9.06 -12.18
C VAL A 78 -7.97 10.51 -11.74
N GLU A 79 -8.30 11.40 -12.69
CA GLU A 79 -8.55 12.80 -12.41
C GLU A 79 -10.07 13.05 -12.35
N ALA A 80 -10.54 13.65 -11.25
CA ALA A 80 -11.95 13.96 -11.03
C ALA A 80 -12.11 15.08 -9.99
N ASP A 81 -12.74 16.18 -10.41
CA ASP A 81 -12.86 17.41 -9.62
C ASP A 81 -14.01 17.38 -8.60
N GLY A 82 -15.08 16.62 -8.84
CA GLY A 82 -16.30 16.66 -8.04
C GLY A 82 -16.44 15.57 -6.98
N GLY A 83 -15.33 15.16 -6.35
CA GLY A 83 -15.34 14.27 -5.18
C GLY A 83 -15.37 12.78 -5.50
N ALA A 84 -15.55 11.95 -4.46
CA ALA A 84 -15.33 10.51 -4.53
C ALA A 84 -16.27 9.78 -5.50
N ASP A 85 -17.54 10.19 -5.60
CA ASP A 85 -18.51 9.54 -6.49
C ASP A 85 -18.16 9.76 -7.96
N GLN A 86 -17.72 10.97 -8.32
CA GLN A 86 -17.27 11.27 -9.67
C GLN A 86 -15.97 10.54 -10.01
N ALA A 87 -15.04 10.45 -9.05
CA ALA A 87 -13.82 9.68 -9.21
C ALA A 87 -14.11 8.18 -9.40
N LEU A 88 -15.07 7.63 -8.65
CA LEU A 88 -15.48 6.24 -8.78
C LEU A 88 -16.08 5.95 -10.15
N GLU A 89 -16.92 6.84 -10.65
CA GLU A 89 -17.51 6.69 -11.99
C GLU A 89 -16.45 6.81 -13.09
N ALA A 90 -15.56 7.81 -12.99
CA ALA A 90 -14.45 7.96 -13.92
C ALA A 90 -13.53 6.73 -13.91
N ALA A 91 -13.28 6.12 -12.75
CA ALA A 91 -12.51 4.88 -12.63
C ALA A 91 -13.21 3.70 -13.30
N ARG A 92 -14.53 3.56 -13.14
CA ARG A 92 -15.31 2.51 -13.81
C ARG A 92 -15.28 2.65 -15.33
N VAL A 93 -15.48 3.88 -15.83
CA VAL A 93 -15.38 4.17 -17.27
C VAL A 93 -13.97 3.84 -17.78
N HIS A 94 -12.93 4.22 -17.04
CA HIS A 94 -11.55 3.89 -17.38
C HIS A 94 -11.33 2.38 -17.50
N TYR A 95 -11.74 1.59 -16.51
CA TYR A 95 -11.57 0.14 -16.55
C TYR A 95 -12.42 -0.54 -17.64
N ALA A 96 -13.66 -0.08 -17.85
CA ALA A 96 -14.50 -0.59 -18.92
C ALA A 96 -13.87 -0.35 -20.31
N GLN A 97 -13.20 0.79 -20.51
CA GLN A 97 -12.54 1.11 -21.77
C GLN A 97 -11.19 0.39 -21.93
N ALA A 98 -10.36 0.37 -20.89
CA ALA A 98 -9.00 -0.14 -20.94
C ALA A 98 -8.93 -1.67 -20.85
N LEU A 99 -9.77 -2.27 -20.01
CA LEU A 99 -9.77 -3.72 -19.73
C LEU A 99 -10.92 -4.45 -20.41
N GLN A 100 -11.93 -3.74 -20.93
CA GLN A 100 -13.16 -4.33 -21.48
C GLN A 100 -13.89 -5.21 -20.46
N ARG A 101 -13.88 -4.78 -19.19
CA ARG A 101 -14.50 -5.49 -18.06
C ARG A 101 -15.50 -4.62 -17.34
N ASP A 102 -16.64 -5.20 -16.99
CA ASP A 102 -17.70 -4.62 -16.18
C ASP A 102 -17.91 -5.35 -14.84
N ASP A 103 -17.21 -6.47 -14.64
CA ASP A 103 -17.29 -7.35 -13.46
C ASP A 103 -16.29 -6.97 -12.35
N LEU A 104 -15.93 -5.69 -12.28
CA LEU A 104 -14.92 -5.18 -11.35
C LEU A 104 -15.55 -4.47 -10.15
N ARG A 105 -15.09 -4.83 -8.96
CA ARG A 105 -15.37 -4.07 -7.73
C ARG A 105 -14.32 -2.98 -7.56
N VAL A 106 -14.73 -1.74 -7.82
CA VAL A 106 -13.85 -0.56 -7.79
C VAL A 106 -13.94 0.20 -6.47
N GLN A 107 -12.79 0.64 -5.96
CA GLN A 107 -12.64 1.61 -4.89
C GLN A 107 -11.72 2.75 -5.32
N VAL A 108 -11.94 3.96 -4.79
CA VAL A 108 -11.08 5.12 -5.01
C VAL A 108 -10.55 5.67 -3.69
N ILE A 109 -9.31 6.14 -3.71
CA ILE A 109 -8.59 6.73 -2.58
C ILE A 109 -8.15 8.13 -2.99
N PRO A 110 -8.49 9.18 -2.23
CA PRO A 110 -8.07 10.53 -2.55
C PRO A 110 -6.56 10.66 -2.38
N LEU A 111 -5.90 11.30 -3.34
CA LEU A 111 -4.54 11.80 -3.17
C LEU A 111 -4.62 13.24 -2.64
N GLU A 112 -3.64 13.69 -1.85
CA GLU A 112 -3.71 14.96 -1.09
C GLU A 112 -3.96 16.21 -1.96
N ARG A 113 -3.71 16.11 -3.28
CA ARG A 113 -4.01 17.15 -4.26
C ARG A 113 -5.43 17.01 -4.79
N LYS A 114 -6.22 18.07 -4.64
CA LYS A 114 -7.59 18.19 -5.16
C LYS A 114 -7.63 17.74 -6.63
N GLY A 115 -8.53 16.80 -6.92
CA GLY A 115 -8.78 16.34 -8.27
C GLY A 115 -8.07 15.03 -8.65
N ARG A 116 -7.19 14.45 -7.81
CA ARG A 116 -6.48 13.20 -8.14
C ARG A 116 -6.83 12.06 -7.21
N TRP A 117 -6.99 10.89 -7.81
CA TRP A 117 -7.46 9.69 -7.13
C TRP A 117 -6.67 8.47 -7.57
N LEU A 118 -6.38 7.60 -6.61
CA LEU A 118 -5.93 6.25 -6.88
C LEU A 118 -7.16 5.34 -6.92
N ALA A 119 -7.41 4.72 -8.07
CA ALA A 119 -8.41 3.69 -8.22
C ALA A 119 -7.75 2.30 -8.05
N ALA A 120 -8.43 1.43 -7.33
CA ALA A 120 -8.09 0.02 -7.21
C ALA A 120 -9.33 -0.82 -7.52
N ALA A 121 -9.17 -1.86 -8.32
CA ALA A 121 -10.28 -2.73 -8.73
C ALA A 121 -9.88 -4.19 -8.65
N VAL A 122 -10.77 -5.02 -8.11
CA VAL A 122 -10.64 -6.49 -8.07
C VAL A 122 -11.78 -7.11 -8.83
N ILE A 123 -11.59 -8.33 -9.33
CA ILE A 123 -12.65 -9.10 -9.97
C ILE A 123 -13.71 -9.45 -8.91
N ASP A 124 -14.99 -9.15 -9.19
CA ASP A 124 -16.07 -9.33 -8.21
C ASP A 124 -16.27 -10.81 -7.86
N THR A 125 -16.15 -11.72 -8.83
CA THR A 125 -16.28 -13.17 -8.59
C THR A 125 -15.24 -13.69 -7.62
N ASP A 126 -13.97 -13.25 -7.74
CA ASP A 126 -12.91 -13.60 -6.81
C ASP A 126 -13.19 -13.04 -5.41
N LEU A 127 -13.62 -11.79 -5.33
CA LEU A 127 -14.00 -11.16 -4.06
C LEU A 127 -15.13 -11.92 -3.36
N GLN A 128 -16.18 -12.32 -4.09
CA GLN A 128 -17.27 -13.11 -3.50
C GLN A 128 -16.76 -14.48 -3.04
N ALA A 129 -15.88 -15.12 -3.80
CA ALA A 129 -15.32 -16.42 -3.42
C ALA A 129 -14.46 -16.32 -2.15
N TRP A 130 -13.65 -15.26 -2.00
CA TRP A 130 -12.90 -14.99 -0.77
C TRP A 130 -13.82 -14.73 0.42
N ARG A 131 -14.86 -13.91 0.24
CA ARG A 131 -15.84 -13.62 1.31
C ARG A 131 -16.57 -14.87 1.76
N GLN A 132 -17.07 -15.68 0.83
CA GLN A 132 -17.77 -16.92 1.14
C GLN A 132 -16.86 -17.90 1.90
N THR A 133 -15.59 -18.00 1.51
CA THR A 133 -14.59 -18.83 2.19
C THR A 133 -14.40 -18.41 3.66
N LEU A 134 -14.34 -17.10 3.92
CA LEU A 134 -14.23 -16.57 5.27
C LEU A 134 -15.52 -16.79 6.08
N GLU A 135 -16.68 -16.59 5.46
CA GLU A 135 -17.98 -16.77 6.10
C GLU A 135 -18.22 -18.22 6.53
N GLN A 136 -17.71 -19.21 5.77
CA GLN A 136 -17.77 -20.64 6.13
C GLN A 136 -17.09 -20.97 7.45
N VAL A 137 -16.06 -20.22 7.83
CA VAL A 137 -15.35 -20.37 9.12
C VAL A 137 -15.77 -19.33 10.16
N GLY A 138 -16.89 -18.63 9.92
CA GLY A 138 -17.45 -17.63 10.84
C GLY A 138 -16.74 -16.28 10.84
N LEU A 139 -15.90 -16.00 9.84
CA LEU A 139 -15.19 -14.73 9.67
C LEU A 139 -15.95 -13.80 8.73
N GLN A 140 -16.06 -12.53 9.12
CA GLN A 140 -16.55 -11.46 8.24
C GLN A 140 -15.37 -10.64 7.74
N LEU A 141 -15.25 -10.52 6.41
CA LEU A 141 -14.30 -9.61 5.79
C LEU A 141 -14.77 -8.17 5.98
N THR A 142 -14.04 -7.39 6.78
CA THR A 142 -14.39 -5.99 7.08
C THR A 142 -13.61 -4.98 6.25
N HIS A 143 -12.38 -5.34 5.88
CA HIS A 143 -11.51 -4.50 5.09
C HIS A 143 -10.74 -5.33 4.07
N LEU A 144 -10.74 -4.83 2.84
CA LEU A 144 -9.88 -5.29 1.76
C LEU A 144 -8.86 -4.19 1.49
N HIS A 145 -7.59 -4.54 1.60
CA HIS A 145 -6.45 -3.67 1.32
C HIS A 145 -5.70 -4.22 0.10
N THR A 146 -5.02 -3.34 -0.61
CA THR A 146 -4.15 -3.71 -1.73
C THR A 146 -2.71 -3.54 -1.28
N ALA A 147 -1.84 -4.50 -1.59
CA ALA A 147 -0.44 -4.46 -1.16
C ALA A 147 0.25 -3.15 -1.56
N LEU A 148 0.06 -2.69 -2.81
CA LEU A 148 0.60 -1.40 -3.28
C LEU A 148 0.29 -0.22 -2.34
N VAL A 149 -0.97 -0.06 -1.93
CA VAL A 149 -1.39 1.06 -1.07
C VAL A 149 -0.77 0.96 0.32
N GLU A 150 -0.75 -0.24 0.89
CA GLU A 150 -0.17 -0.46 2.21
C GLU A 150 1.34 -0.21 2.18
N ASP A 151 2.04 -0.70 1.16
CA ASP A 151 3.48 -0.49 0.97
C ASP A 151 3.80 0.99 0.77
N LEU A 152 3.07 1.71 -0.08
CA LEU A 152 3.30 3.14 -0.30
C LEU A 152 3.11 3.93 1.00
N ARG A 153 2.13 3.57 1.82
CA ARG A 153 1.90 4.20 3.12
C ARG A 153 3.02 3.90 4.12
N GLU A 154 3.56 2.69 4.12
CA GLU A 154 4.68 2.29 4.99
C GLU A 154 6.02 2.88 4.53
N LEU A 155 6.20 3.07 3.23
CA LEU A 155 7.39 3.65 2.62
C LEU A 155 7.40 5.18 2.63
N ALA A 156 6.23 5.84 2.61
CA ALA A 156 6.11 7.30 2.61
C ALA A 156 7.06 8.02 3.61
N PRO A 157 7.15 7.64 4.90
CA PRO A 157 8.06 8.30 5.84
C PRO A 157 9.56 8.03 5.59
N GLN A 158 9.89 7.05 4.75
CA GLN A 158 11.26 6.62 4.44
C GLN A 158 11.79 7.23 3.13
N ILE A 159 10.94 7.92 2.36
CA ILE A 159 11.27 8.52 1.08
C ILE A 159 11.38 10.04 1.28
N PRO A 160 12.58 10.58 1.48
CA PRO A 160 12.78 12.03 1.66
C PRO A 160 12.59 12.84 0.38
N GLU A 161 12.66 12.21 -0.80
CA GLU A 161 12.48 12.91 -2.08
C GLU A 161 11.01 12.96 -2.50
N ASP A 162 10.55 14.16 -2.79
CA ASP A 162 9.25 14.39 -3.41
C ASP A 162 9.14 13.80 -4.84
N ASP A 163 10.29 13.64 -5.50
CA ASP A 163 10.39 13.14 -6.86
C ASP A 163 11.24 11.85 -6.90
N ALA A 164 10.57 10.72 -6.81
CA ALA A 164 11.20 9.40 -6.88
C ALA A 164 10.45 8.42 -7.80
N VAL A 165 11.07 7.27 -8.07
CA VAL A 165 10.41 6.08 -8.60
C VAL A 165 10.49 5.00 -7.55
N ILE A 166 9.37 4.35 -7.26
CA ILE A 166 9.28 3.22 -6.35
C ILE A 166 9.03 1.97 -7.18
N ALA A 167 9.83 0.95 -6.93
CA ALA A 167 9.84 -0.33 -7.58
C ALA A 167 9.62 -1.41 -6.52
N LEU A 168 8.44 -2.03 -6.54
CA LEU A 168 8.05 -3.04 -5.57
C LEU A 168 8.05 -4.40 -6.26
N LEU A 169 9.00 -5.27 -5.90
CA LEU A 169 9.03 -6.64 -6.43
C LEU A 169 7.91 -7.46 -5.82
N ARG A 170 7.22 -8.22 -6.66
CA ARG A 170 6.11 -9.10 -6.33
C ARG A 170 6.43 -10.53 -6.81
N GLU A 171 5.58 -11.48 -6.42
CA GLU A 171 5.82 -12.90 -6.73
C GLU A 171 5.86 -13.19 -8.23
N GLU A 172 5.08 -12.45 -9.03
CA GLU A 172 5.02 -12.64 -10.49
C GLU A 172 5.51 -11.43 -11.30
N GLY A 173 6.03 -10.39 -10.66
CA GLY A 173 6.36 -9.18 -11.38
C GLY A 173 6.81 -7.99 -10.56
N ILE A 174 6.52 -6.81 -11.07
CA ILE A 174 6.89 -5.54 -10.43
C ILE A 174 5.79 -4.50 -10.52
N SER A 175 5.53 -3.84 -9.38
CA SER A 175 4.73 -2.62 -9.32
C SER A 175 5.65 -1.41 -9.34
N LEU A 176 5.41 -0.51 -10.29
CA LEU A 176 6.18 0.71 -10.51
C LEU A 176 5.32 1.93 -10.22
N VAL A 177 5.84 2.85 -9.43
CA VAL A 177 5.18 4.10 -9.06
C VAL A 177 6.13 5.26 -9.30
N ARG A 178 5.71 6.25 -10.09
CA ARG A 178 6.40 7.54 -10.17
C ARG A 178 5.75 8.49 -9.17
N LEU A 179 6.55 9.02 -8.26
CA LEU A 179 6.18 10.15 -7.41
C LEU A 179 6.60 11.46 -8.06
N LYS A 180 5.77 12.48 -7.92
CA LYS A 180 6.12 13.88 -8.20
C LYS A 180 5.48 14.75 -7.13
N GLU A 181 6.25 15.64 -6.51
CA GLU A 181 5.78 16.46 -5.39
C GLU A 181 5.18 15.57 -4.27
N GLY A 182 5.79 14.41 -4.01
CA GLY A 182 5.37 13.42 -3.01
C GLY A 182 4.17 12.56 -3.42
N LEU A 183 3.58 12.78 -4.61
CA LEU A 183 2.33 12.15 -5.02
C LEU A 183 2.49 11.20 -6.21
N PRO A 184 1.77 10.06 -6.24
CA PRO A 184 1.74 9.19 -7.42
C PRO A 184 1.22 9.94 -8.67
N VAL A 185 2.03 9.92 -9.74
CA VAL A 185 1.68 10.51 -11.05
C VAL A 185 1.75 9.53 -12.21
N ALA A 186 2.37 8.36 -12.00
CA ALA A 186 2.27 7.23 -12.91
C ALA A 186 2.34 5.92 -12.12
N LEU A 187 1.60 4.91 -12.59
CA LEU A 187 1.57 3.56 -12.03
C LEU A 187 1.67 2.55 -13.17
N ALA A 188 2.38 1.46 -12.94
CA ALA A 188 2.36 0.30 -13.80
C ALA A 188 2.50 -0.97 -12.96
N TRP A 189 1.74 -2.01 -13.32
CA TRP A 189 1.98 -3.37 -12.87
C TRP A 189 2.32 -4.20 -14.09
N GLU A 190 3.43 -4.93 -14.03
CA GLU A 190 3.86 -5.78 -15.12
C GLU A 190 4.36 -7.11 -14.62
N ARG A 191 3.91 -8.16 -15.31
CA ARG A 191 4.46 -9.49 -15.12
C ARG A 191 5.91 -9.49 -15.60
N LEU A 192 6.80 -9.90 -14.72
CA LEU A 192 8.24 -9.86 -14.97
C LEU A 192 8.85 -11.12 -14.40
N ASP A 193 9.68 -11.78 -15.19
CA ASP A 193 10.51 -12.86 -14.67
C ASP A 193 11.66 -12.26 -13.86
N THR A 194 11.48 -12.21 -12.55
CA THR A 194 12.45 -11.65 -11.60
C THR A 194 13.73 -12.50 -11.51
N SER A 195 13.75 -13.71 -12.08
CA SER A 195 14.98 -14.50 -12.21
C SER A 195 15.94 -13.97 -13.28
N LEU A 196 15.51 -12.99 -14.08
CA LEU A 196 16.30 -12.31 -15.12
C LEU A 196 16.56 -10.85 -14.75
N PRO A 197 17.69 -10.53 -14.08
CA PRO A 197 17.99 -9.17 -13.60
C PRO A 197 17.98 -8.10 -14.71
N GLN A 198 18.37 -8.47 -15.94
CA GLN A 198 18.37 -7.54 -17.08
C GLN A 198 16.96 -7.08 -17.46
N ALA A 199 15.95 -7.94 -17.32
CA ALA A 199 14.57 -7.58 -17.64
C ALA A 199 14.02 -6.52 -16.66
N LEU A 200 14.42 -6.61 -15.39
CA LEU A 200 14.10 -5.60 -14.37
C LEU A 200 14.76 -4.26 -14.70
N ASP A 201 16.07 -4.28 -14.98
CA ASP A 201 16.82 -3.07 -15.32
C ASP A 201 16.26 -2.37 -16.57
N ASP A 202 16.00 -3.12 -17.63
CA ASP A 202 15.44 -2.59 -18.88
C ASP A 202 14.06 -1.99 -18.65
N ARG A 203 13.22 -2.64 -17.83
CA ARG A 203 11.88 -2.13 -17.56
C ARG A 203 11.90 -0.88 -16.69
N LEU A 204 12.73 -0.84 -15.65
CA LEU A 204 12.95 0.36 -14.84
C LEU A 204 13.40 1.52 -15.73
N ARG A 205 14.38 1.29 -16.60
CA ARG A 205 14.86 2.30 -17.57
C ARG A 205 13.73 2.79 -18.47
N ALA A 206 12.92 1.89 -19.02
CA ALA A 206 11.78 2.25 -19.87
C ALA A 206 10.76 3.10 -19.13
N PHE A 207 10.37 2.71 -17.91
CA PHE A 207 9.39 3.43 -17.10
C PHE A 207 9.88 4.82 -16.70
N VAL A 208 11.13 4.96 -16.26
CA VAL A 208 11.68 6.28 -15.92
C VAL A 208 11.80 7.17 -17.16
N ARG A 209 12.19 6.61 -18.32
CA ARG A 209 12.25 7.37 -19.58
C ARG A 209 10.88 7.84 -20.05
N GLU A 210 9.86 6.99 -19.96
CA GLU A 210 8.49 7.34 -20.29
C GLU A 210 7.96 8.44 -19.35
N ALA A 211 8.29 8.36 -18.06
CA ALA A 211 7.95 9.40 -17.10
C ALA A 211 8.69 10.73 -17.39
N ALA A 212 9.97 10.65 -17.78
CA ALA A 212 10.81 11.83 -18.06
C ALA A 212 10.45 12.52 -19.39
N SER A 213 10.07 11.77 -20.42
CA SER A 213 9.69 12.32 -21.74
C SER A 213 8.44 13.19 -21.66
N ARG A 214 7.58 12.98 -20.66
CA ARG A 214 6.38 13.79 -20.39
C ARG A 214 6.65 15.12 -19.68
N VAL A 215 7.84 15.32 -19.09
CA VAL A 215 8.15 16.50 -18.24
C VAL A 215 9.32 17.34 -18.77
N GLY A 216 10.11 16.82 -19.71
CA GLY A 216 11.21 17.56 -20.32
C GLY A 216 12.45 17.61 -19.42
N VAL A 217 13.53 17.00 -19.93
CA VAL A 217 14.91 17.01 -19.42
C VAL A 217 15.21 16.06 -18.25
N GLY A 218 16.17 15.16 -18.51
CA GLY A 218 16.72 14.19 -17.58
C GLY A 218 17.35 14.83 -16.36
N HIS A 219 16.67 14.66 -15.23
CA HIS A 219 17.22 14.91 -13.90
C HIS A 219 17.63 13.57 -13.30
N PRO A 220 18.63 13.53 -12.41
CA PRO A 220 18.93 12.32 -11.67
C PRO A 220 17.65 11.83 -10.98
N CYS A 221 17.24 10.61 -11.27
CA CYS A 221 16.03 10.02 -10.71
C CYS A 221 16.42 9.10 -9.57
N VAL A 222 15.84 9.31 -8.39
CA VAL A 222 16.03 8.40 -7.26
C VAL A 222 15.06 7.24 -7.41
N ILE A 223 15.57 6.02 -7.40
CA ILE A 223 14.79 4.80 -7.48
C ILE A 223 14.91 4.05 -6.16
N TYR A 224 13.76 3.76 -5.57
CA TYR A 224 13.60 2.92 -4.40
C TYR A 224 13.14 1.53 -4.84
N LEU A 225 13.98 0.53 -4.62
CA LEU A 225 13.66 -0.87 -4.87
C LEU A 225 13.33 -1.54 -3.53
N LEU A 226 12.11 -2.06 -3.40
CA LEU A 226 11.72 -2.92 -2.29
C LEU A 226 11.68 -4.37 -2.80
N PRO A 227 12.72 -5.18 -2.52
CA PRO A 227 12.70 -6.62 -2.76
C PRO A 227 11.74 -7.32 -1.79
N GLU A 228 11.40 -8.58 -2.08
CA GLU A 228 10.58 -9.41 -1.18
C GLU A 228 11.17 -9.54 0.24
N SER A 229 12.50 -9.39 0.38
CA SER A 229 13.19 -9.35 1.67
C SER A 229 12.88 -8.10 2.52
N ARG A 230 12.08 -7.16 2.00
CA ARG A 230 11.65 -5.89 2.64
C ARG A 230 12.80 -4.93 2.99
N ALA A 231 14.00 -5.16 2.45
CA ALA A 231 15.12 -4.24 2.61
C ALA A 231 15.05 -3.13 1.56
N LEU A 232 14.63 -1.92 1.94
CA LEU A 232 14.53 -0.80 1.03
C LEU A 232 15.91 -0.41 0.48
N CYS A 233 16.10 -0.60 -0.83
CA CYS A 233 17.31 -0.21 -1.54
C CYS A 233 17.10 1.13 -2.24
N ARG A 234 18.00 2.09 -2.01
CA ARG A 234 17.98 3.39 -2.70
C ARG A 234 19.10 3.45 -3.73
N CYS A 235 18.76 3.74 -4.98
CA CYS A 235 19.73 3.98 -6.05
C CYS A 235 19.44 5.32 -6.74
N VAL A 236 20.50 5.96 -7.24
CA VAL A 236 20.39 7.23 -7.99
C VAL A 236 20.74 6.92 -9.44
N TRP A 237 19.82 7.23 -10.35
CA TRP A 237 20.02 7.05 -11.77
C TRP A 237 20.37 8.38 -12.43
N ASP A 238 21.54 8.48 -13.04
CA ASP A 238 22.07 9.70 -13.69
C ASP A 238 21.67 9.84 -15.17
N GLY A 239 20.78 8.98 -15.65
CA GLY A 239 20.31 8.95 -17.04
C GLY A 239 21.23 8.18 -18.00
N ARG A 240 22.38 7.66 -17.54
CA ARG A 240 23.31 6.88 -18.37
C ARG A 240 23.32 5.41 -17.96
N ASP A 241 23.47 5.10 -16.67
CA ASP A 241 23.49 3.72 -16.17
C ASP A 241 22.91 3.56 -14.76
N LEU A 242 22.18 2.45 -14.54
CA LEU A 242 21.88 1.97 -13.18
C LEU A 242 23.15 1.29 -12.66
N PRO A 243 23.78 1.77 -11.56
CA PRO A 243 24.84 0.99 -10.94
C PRO A 243 24.24 -0.35 -10.50
N GLY A 244 24.88 -1.44 -10.93
CA GLY A 244 24.36 -2.81 -10.84
C GLY A 244 23.58 -3.05 -9.55
N LEU A 245 22.29 -3.32 -9.71
CA LEU A 245 21.44 -3.76 -8.61
C LEU A 245 21.96 -5.13 -8.17
N LEU A 246 22.78 -5.11 -7.11
CA LEU A 246 23.30 -6.18 -6.24
C LEU A 246 24.85 -6.19 -6.18
N PRO A 247 25.37 -6.19 -4.94
CA PRO A 247 26.02 -7.37 -4.45
C PRO A 247 25.09 -8.06 -3.46
N LEU A 248 24.82 -9.35 -3.70
CA LEU A 248 24.33 -10.27 -2.68
C LEU A 248 25.20 -10.11 -1.41
N PRO A 249 24.62 -10.15 -0.20
CA PRO A 249 25.43 -10.10 1.02
C PRO A 249 26.38 -11.30 1.00
N GLN A 250 27.68 -11.04 0.79
CA GLN A 250 28.71 -12.01 1.08
C GLN A 250 28.57 -12.41 2.55
N GLU A 251 28.53 -13.72 2.80
CA GLU A 251 28.59 -14.28 4.14
C GLU A 251 29.78 -13.67 4.91
N ALA A 252 29.49 -12.78 5.84
CA ALA A 252 30.48 -12.30 6.79
C ALA A 252 30.66 -13.36 7.87
N SER A 253 31.46 -14.37 7.54
CA SER A 253 32.19 -15.15 8.55
C SER A 253 33.11 -14.21 9.34
N GLY A 254 32.85 -14.07 10.65
CA GLY A 254 33.90 -13.85 11.63
C GLY A 254 34.06 -12.44 12.22
N SER A 255 33.89 -12.41 13.55
CA SER A 255 34.52 -11.51 14.52
C SER A 255 33.88 -10.14 14.83
N ARG A 256 33.20 -10.17 15.99
CA ARG A 256 32.93 -9.09 16.96
C ARG A 256 33.88 -7.88 16.88
N LEU A 257 33.29 -6.70 16.99
CA LEU A 257 33.74 -5.67 17.93
C LEU A 257 32.52 -4.88 18.41
N MET A 258 32.39 -4.77 19.74
CA MET A 258 31.40 -3.94 20.42
C MET A 258 31.63 -2.47 20.11
N THR A 259 30.56 -1.76 19.75
CA THR A 259 30.39 -0.36 20.12
C THR A 259 28.93 -0.10 20.42
N THR A 260 28.71 0.45 21.60
CA THR A 260 27.47 0.93 22.23
C THR A 260 26.39 1.49 21.29
N PRO A 261 25.09 1.23 21.54
CA PRO A 261 24.00 1.90 20.83
C PRO A 261 23.94 3.41 21.16
N PRO A 262 23.57 4.29 20.20
CA PRO A 262 23.40 5.72 20.46
C PRO A 262 22.10 6.02 21.24
N PRO A 263 22.05 7.16 21.97
CA PRO A 263 21.00 7.47 22.93
C PRO A 263 19.82 8.14 22.23
N TRP A 264 18.80 7.36 21.91
CA TRP A 264 17.43 7.86 21.74
C TRP A 264 16.39 6.82 22.16
N SER A 265 16.81 5.85 22.98
CA SER A 265 15.94 5.17 23.92
C SER A 265 15.64 6.14 25.07
N ASP A 266 14.84 7.17 24.81
CA ASP A 266 14.08 7.83 25.86
C ASP A 266 12.74 8.31 25.31
N THR A 267 11.72 7.84 26.02
CA THR A 267 10.31 8.06 25.74
C THR A 267 9.97 9.51 26.09
N ALA A 268 9.41 10.26 25.13
CA ALA A 268 8.64 11.45 25.43
C ALA A 268 7.32 11.39 24.65
N GLN A 269 6.28 10.92 25.34
CA GLN A 269 4.90 11.03 24.88
C GLN A 269 4.52 12.52 24.89
N ILE A 270 4.20 13.08 23.73
CA ILE A 270 3.57 14.41 23.64
C ILE A 270 2.06 14.23 23.83
N PRO A 271 1.40 14.96 24.76
CA PRO A 271 -0.03 14.84 25.02
C PRO A 271 -0.88 15.23 23.81
N MET A 272 -1.79 14.35 23.43
CA MET A 272 -2.74 14.50 22.33
C MET A 272 -3.93 15.40 22.72
N ASP A 273 -3.72 16.71 22.90
CA ASP A 273 -4.85 17.67 22.98
C ASP A 273 -4.66 18.97 22.17
N GLU A 274 -3.50 19.23 21.53
CA GLU A 274 -3.31 20.44 20.71
C GLU A 274 -3.58 20.27 19.21
N LEU A 275 -3.62 19.04 18.68
CA LEU A 275 -3.86 18.81 17.24
C LEU A 275 -5.35 18.86 16.83
N ALA A 276 -6.27 18.72 17.80
CA ALA A 276 -7.71 18.77 17.56
C ALA A 276 -8.29 20.20 17.56
N GLY A 277 -7.56 21.17 18.14
CA GLY A 277 -7.95 22.58 18.15
C GLY A 277 -7.67 23.29 16.81
N GLN A 278 -6.50 23.03 16.21
CA GLN A 278 -6.08 23.72 14.99
C GLN A 278 -6.82 23.25 13.71
N LEU A 279 -7.38 22.03 13.71
CA LEU A 279 -8.23 21.55 12.63
C LEU A 279 -9.70 22.01 12.73
N ARG A 280 -10.14 22.56 13.88
CA ARG A 280 -11.49 23.14 14.02
C ARG A 280 -11.55 24.64 13.72
N GLU A 281 -10.45 25.37 13.83
CA GLU A 281 -10.40 26.79 13.44
C GLU A 281 -10.20 27.00 11.93
N ALA A 282 -9.55 26.07 11.22
CA ALA A 282 -9.43 26.16 9.76
C ALA A 282 -10.74 25.83 9.00
N ALA A 283 -11.72 25.20 9.67
CA ALA A 283 -13.05 24.91 9.11
C ALA A 283 -14.10 25.99 9.39
N ARG A 284 -13.75 27.05 10.15
CA ARG A 284 -14.58 28.26 10.30
C ARG A 284 -14.02 29.37 9.42
N GLY A 285 -14.39 29.35 8.14
CA GLY A 285 -14.36 30.55 7.31
C GLY A 285 -15.26 31.66 7.92
N PRO A 286 -15.02 32.93 7.55
CA PRO A 286 -15.47 34.09 8.32
C PRO A 286 -16.99 34.15 8.44
N SER A 287 -17.47 34.38 9.66
CA SER A 287 -18.87 34.73 9.92
C SER A 287 -19.20 36.03 9.19
N HIS A 288 -19.97 35.92 8.10
CA HIS A 288 -20.72 37.06 7.57
C HIS A 288 -21.73 37.49 8.63
N SER A 289 -21.46 38.61 9.28
CA SER A 289 -22.45 39.34 10.06
C SER A 289 -23.59 39.79 9.12
N PRO A 290 -24.87 39.57 9.46
CA PRO A 290 -25.97 40.19 8.74
C PRO A 290 -25.93 41.71 8.97
N PRO A 291 -26.40 42.53 8.01
CA PRO A 291 -26.46 43.98 8.20
C PRO A 291 -27.43 44.31 9.33
N GLN A 292 -26.97 45.08 10.31
CA GLN A 292 -27.84 45.70 11.31
C GLN A 292 -28.78 46.71 10.63
N PRO A 293 -30.07 46.76 11.03
CA PRO A 293 -30.95 47.83 10.59
C PRO A 293 -30.58 49.13 11.31
N SER A 294 -30.30 50.17 10.54
CA SER A 294 -30.16 51.54 11.01
C SER A 294 -31.46 51.98 11.68
N GLN A 295 -31.46 52.11 13.00
CA GLN A 295 -32.38 53.00 13.70
C GLN A 295 -31.71 54.36 13.86
N GLN A 296 -32.35 55.40 13.34
CA GLN A 296 -32.31 56.76 13.88
C GLN A 296 -33.29 57.65 13.10
N PRO A 297 -33.71 58.77 13.70
CA PRO A 297 -34.81 58.94 14.66
C PRO A 297 -36.18 59.23 14.01
#